data_AF-A0A1V5JD89-F1
#
_entry.id   AF-A0A1V5JD89-F1
#
_cell.length_a   1.000
_cell.length_b   1.000
_cell.length_c   1.000
_cell.angle_alpha   90.00
_cell.angle_beta   90.00
_cell.angle_gamma   90.00
#
_symmetry.space_group_name_H-M   'P 1'
#
loop_
_entity.id
_entity.type
_entity.pdbx_description
1 polymer ?
#
loop_
_entity_poly.entity_id
_entity_poly.type
_entity_poly.pdbx_seq_one_letter_code
_entity_poly.pdbx_strand_id
1 'polypeptide(L)'
;MRVLAFNGSPQAKGNTSTPIAAILEGTRSQGAQTTEIRLHDINLKGCMGCLSCRKNIGHCNQKDDSSPYLEEIKSAAGIIMGCSIYMYRISGQMKLLVDRMYLCESSRGRI
;
A
#
# COMPACT_ATOMS: atom_id res chain seq x y z
N MET A 1 9.43 -4.86 -14.48
CA MET A 1 8.16 -5.12 -13.76
C MET A 1 8.37 -4.83 -12.28
N ARG A 2 7.52 -4.03 -11.63
CA ARG A 2 7.66 -3.71 -10.19
C ARG A 2 6.44 -4.19 -9.41
N VAL A 3 6.68 -4.83 -8.26
CA VAL A 3 5.65 -5.31 -7.33
C VAL A 3 5.88 -4.70 -5.95
N LEU A 4 4.83 -4.12 -5.40
CA LEU A 4 4.83 -3.53 -4.05
C LEU A 4 4.07 -4.45 -3.10
N ALA A 5 4.63 -4.74 -1.94
CA ALA A 5 3.95 -5.44 -0.86
C ALA A 5 3.74 -4.51 0.33
N PHE A 6 2.49 -4.33 0.74
CA PHE A 6 2.12 -3.59 1.94
C PHE A 6 1.77 -4.57 3.05
N ASN A 7 2.55 -4.53 4.13
CA ASN A 7 2.41 -5.41 5.28
C ASN A 7 1.83 -4.63 6.46
N GLY A 8 0.54 -4.86 6.75
CA GLY A 8 -0.19 -4.29 7.87
C GLY A 8 -0.10 -5.09 9.17
N SER A 9 0.69 -6.17 9.21
CA SER A 9 0.95 -6.92 10.46
C SER A 9 2.04 -6.22 11.29
N PRO A 10 1.81 -6.02 12.60
CA PRO A 10 2.86 -5.48 13.48
C PRO A 10 4.01 -6.50 13.63
N GLN A 11 3.72 -7.79 13.54
CA GLN A 11 4.74 -8.83 13.68
C GLN A 11 5.57 -8.96 12.41
N ALA A 12 6.88 -8.70 12.51
CA ALA A 12 7.83 -8.83 11.40
C ALA A 12 7.98 -10.28 10.92
N LYS A 13 7.95 -11.24 11.84
CA LYS A 13 8.06 -12.67 11.55
C LYS A 13 6.81 -13.39 12.05
N GLY A 14 5.72 -13.28 11.32
CA GLY A 14 4.44 -13.87 11.69
C GLY A 14 3.63 -14.35 10.49
N ASN A 15 2.42 -14.83 10.77
CA ASN A 15 1.54 -15.49 9.79
C ASN A 15 1.23 -14.66 8.54
N THR A 16 1.24 -13.33 8.64
CA THR A 16 1.06 -12.44 7.49
C THR A 16 2.35 -12.25 6.70
N SER A 17 3.49 -12.12 7.38
CA SER A 17 4.78 -11.90 6.72
C SER A 17 5.26 -13.12 5.95
N THR A 18 5.01 -14.34 6.45
CA THR A 18 5.42 -15.59 5.79
C THR A 18 4.90 -15.73 4.35
N PRO A 19 3.59 -15.63 4.06
CA PRO A 19 3.08 -15.69 2.70
C PRO A 19 3.50 -14.47 1.86
N ILE A 20 3.60 -13.26 2.44
CA ILE A 20 4.15 -12.10 1.71
C ILE A 20 5.56 -12.42 1.22
N ALA A 21 6.45 -12.89 2.09
CA ALA A 21 7.82 -13.22 1.76
C ALA A 21 7.89 -14.30 0.66
N ALA A 22 7.05 -15.34 0.73
CA ALA A 22 6.99 -16.38 -0.29
C ALA A 22 6.53 -15.84 -1.66
N ILE A 23 5.51 -14.97 -1.70
CA ILE A 23 5.05 -14.34 -2.94
C ILE A 23 6.12 -13.42 -3.51
N LEU A 24 6.77 -12.62 -2.66
CA LEU A 24 7.86 -11.74 -3.07
C LEU A 24 9.04 -12.54 -3.64
N GLU A 25 9.41 -13.65 -3.02
CA GLU A 25 10.44 -14.55 -3.51
C GLU A 25 10.09 -15.11 -4.89
N GLY A 26 8.88 -15.67 -5.04
CA GLY A 26 8.41 -16.18 -6.32
C GLY A 26 8.40 -15.10 -7.39
N THR A 27 7.96 -13.88 -7.07
CA THR A 27 7.92 -12.76 -8.03
C THR A 27 9.33 -12.30 -8.42
N ARG A 28 10.27 -12.26 -7.46
CA ARG A 28 11.67 -11.91 -7.72
C ARG A 28 12.36 -12.96 -8.58
N SER A 29 12.05 -14.25 -8.39
CA SER A 29 12.56 -15.34 -9.22
C SER A 29 12.21 -15.18 -10.71
N GLN A 30 11.14 -14.45 -11.03
CA GLN A 30 10.71 -14.13 -12.39
C GLN A 30 11.26 -12.78 -12.90
N GLY A 31 12.24 -12.20 -12.21
CA GLY A 31 12.90 -10.95 -12.62
C GLY A 31 12.15 -9.66 -12.25
N ALA A 32 11.13 -9.74 -11.39
CA ALA A 32 10.46 -8.54 -10.90
C ALA A 32 11.28 -7.82 -9.83
N GLN A 33 11.27 -6.48 -9.86
CA GLN A 33 11.71 -5.68 -8.73
C GLN A 33 10.62 -5.68 -7.66
N THR A 34 10.99 -6.01 -6.42
CA THR A 34 10.05 -6.13 -5.31
C THR A 34 10.41 -5.20 -4.17
N THR A 35 9.43 -4.51 -3.60
CA THR A 35 9.60 -3.70 -2.39
C THR A 35 8.55 -4.11 -1.36
N GLU A 36 8.97 -4.44 -0.14
CA GLU A 36 8.07 -4.61 1.01
C GLU A 36 8.05 -3.33 1.85
N ILE A 37 6.85 -2.87 2.18
CA ILE A 37 6.59 -1.73 3.05
C ILE A 37 5.83 -2.23 4.26
N ARG A 38 6.48 -2.20 5.42
CA ARG A 38 5.85 -2.51 6.70
C ARG A 38 5.16 -1.27 7.22
N LEU A 39 3.83 -1.29 7.23
CA LEU A 39 3.04 -0.09 7.52
C LEU A 39 3.18 0.40 8.97
N HIS A 40 3.60 -0.48 9.88
CA HIS A 40 3.89 -0.14 11.29
C HIS A 40 5.27 0.53 11.48
N ASP A 41 6.13 0.47 10.46
CA ASP A 41 7.50 1.00 10.54
C ASP A 41 7.63 2.38 9.87
N ILE A 42 6.52 2.92 9.34
CA ILE A 42 6.48 4.22 8.64
C ILE A 42 5.44 5.15 9.28
N ASN A 43 5.67 6.46 9.20
CA ASN A 43 4.67 7.44 9.57
C ASN A 43 3.61 7.55 8.46
N LEU A 44 2.58 6.71 8.55
CA LEU A 44 1.42 6.71 7.66
C LEU A 44 0.25 7.42 8.34
N LYS A 45 -0.18 8.54 7.76
CA LYS A 45 -1.33 9.31 8.23
C LYS A 45 -2.60 8.89 7.50
N GLY A 46 -3.74 8.98 8.19
CA GLY A 46 -5.05 8.76 7.58
C GLY A 46 -5.40 9.80 6.53
N CYS A 47 -6.28 9.44 5.58
CA CYS A 47 -6.80 10.37 4.60
C CYS A 47 -7.63 11.48 5.29
N MET A 48 -7.35 12.74 4.97
CA MET A 48 -8.10 13.89 5.52
C MET A 48 -9.45 14.15 4.83
N GLY A 49 -9.77 13.43 3.74
CA GLY A 49 -11.01 13.66 2.98
C GLY A 49 -11.07 15.02 2.27
N CYS A 50 -9.94 15.70 2.07
CA CYS A 50 -9.91 17.06 1.53
C CYS A 50 -10.19 17.16 0.02
N LEU A 51 -10.31 16.02 -0.68
CA LEU A 51 -10.57 15.92 -2.12
C LEU A 51 -9.56 16.62 -3.04
N SER A 52 -8.37 16.99 -2.53
CA SER A 52 -7.31 17.60 -3.35
C SER A 52 -6.90 16.72 -4.54
N CYS A 53 -6.94 15.40 -4.39
CA CYS A 53 -6.65 14.44 -5.45
C CYS A 53 -7.67 14.42 -6.60
N ARG A 54 -8.87 14.99 -6.40
CA ARG A 54 -9.83 15.19 -7.52
C ARG A 54 -9.46 16.40 -8.36
N LYS A 55 -8.84 17.42 -7.76
CA LYS A 55 -8.35 18.62 -8.46
C LYS A 55 -7.01 18.33 -9.14
N ASN A 56 -6.10 17.71 -8.39
CA ASN A 56 -4.81 17.24 -8.86
C ASN A 56 -4.90 15.74 -9.10
N ILE A 57 -5.46 15.36 -10.26
CA ILE A 57 -5.80 13.97 -10.60
C ILE A 57 -4.64 13.03 -10.30
N GLY A 58 -4.91 12.02 -9.46
CA GLY A 58 -3.91 11.02 -9.10
C GLY A 58 -2.89 11.47 -8.06
N HIS A 59 -2.90 12.70 -7.57
CA HIS A 59 -1.88 13.19 -6.63
C HIS A 59 -2.48 13.59 -5.29
N CYS A 60 -1.88 13.12 -4.20
CA CYS A 60 -2.26 13.57 -2.87
C CYS A 60 -1.36 14.72 -2.40
N ASN A 61 -1.97 15.82 -1.95
CA ASN A 61 -1.24 16.95 -1.38
C ASN A 61 -0.72 16.67 0.04
N GLN A 62 -1.33 15.73 0.76
CA GLN A 62 -0.88 15.35 2.10
C GLN A 62 0.38 14.48 1.99
N LYS A 63 1.46 14.95 2.63
CA LYS A 63 2.78 14.32 2.66
C LYS A 63 3.05 13.63 3.99
N ASP A 64 3.59 12.43 3.87
CA ASP A 64 4.04 11.52 4.91
C ASP A 64 4.90 10.42 4.27
N ASP A 65 5.37 9.44 5.04
CA ASP A 65 6.29 8.40 4.57
C ASP A 65 5.66 7.47 3.52
N SER A 66 4.32 7.47 3.41
CA SER A 66 3.61 6.69 2.38
C SER A 66 3.66 7.33 0.98
N SER A 67 4.02 8.62 0.90
CA SER A 67 3.88 9.41 -0.33
C SER A 67 4.65 8.84 -1.53
N PRO A 68 5.91 8.40 -1.41
CA PRO A 68 6.62 7.81 -2.55
C PRO A 68 5.93 6.53 -3.06
N TYR A 69 5.46 5.69 -2.14
CA TYR A 69 4.82 4.42 -2.49
C TYR A 69 3.44 4.62 -3.14
N LEU A 70 2.69 5.64 -2.72
CA LEU A 70 1.44 6.02 -3.37
C LEU A 70 1.63 6.48 -4.82
N GLU A 71 2.76 7.13 -5.12
CA GLU A 71 3.13 7.45 -6.50
C GLU A 71 3.61 6.21 -7.27
N GLU A 72 4.41 5.35 -6.65
CA GLU A 72 4.90 4.12 -7.27
C GLU A 72 3.76 3.15 -7.64
N ILE A 73 2.68 3.10 -6.86
CA ILE A 73 1.47 2.31 -7.14
C ILE A 73 0.95 2.52 -8.57
N LYS A 74 1.03 3.74 -9.11
CA LYS A 74 0.54 4.07 -10.46
C LYS A 74 1.25 3.31 -11.56
N SER A 75 2.52 2.99 -11.34
CA SER A 75 3.39 2.27 -12.27
C SER A 75 3.64 0.81 -11.87
N ALA A 76 3.11 0.39 -10.71
CA ALA A 76 3.28 -0.96 -10.21
C ALA A 76 2.52 -1.96 -11.10
N ALA A 77 3.19 -3.06 -11.43
CA ALA A 77 2.58 -4.16 -12.18
C ALA A 77 1.73 -5.07 -11.27
N GLY A 78 1.98 -5.03 -9.96
CA GLY A 78 1.24 -5.79 -8.97
C GLY A 78 1.37 -5.19 -7.59
N ILE A 79 0.32 -5.39 -6.78
CA ILE A 79 0.27 -4.95 -5.39
C ILE A 79 -0.15 -6.15 -4.54
N ILE A 80 0.62 -6.42 -3.50
CA ILE A 80 0.32 -7.43 -2.48
C ILE A 80 -0.10 -6.66 -1.23
N MET A 81 -1.24 -7.00 -0.65
CA MET A 81 -1.70 -6.45 0.62
C MET A 81 -1.93 -7.60 1.59
N GLY A 82 -1.13 -7.65 2.65
CA GLY A 82 -1.35 -8.59 3.74
C GLY A 82 -1.47 -7.83 5.06
N CYS A 83 -2.42 -8.22 5.89
CA CYS A 83 -2.57 -7.64 7.23
C CYS A 83 -3.09 -8.67 8.23
N SER A 84 -2.97 -8.36 9.51
CA SER A 84 -3.66 -9.11 10.56
C SER A 84 -5.16 -8.80 10.52
N ILE A 85 -5.98 -9.81 10.77
CA ILE A 85 -7.43 -9.64 10.93
C ILE A 85 -7.71 -9.24 12.38
N TYR A 86 -8.15 -8.01 12.58
CA TYR A 86 -8.55 -7.48 13.88
C TYR A 86 -10.04 -7.15 13.85
N MET A 87 -10.80 -7.71 14.79
CA MET A 87 -12.26 -7.55 14.88
C MET A 87 -12.97 -7.83 13.54
N TYR A 88 -12.61 -8.94 12.89
CA TYR A 88 -13.19 -9.38 11.60
C TYR A 88 -13.00 -8.38 10.44
N ARG A 89 -11.97 -7.52 10.53
CA ARG A 89 -11.63 -6.51 9.52
C ARG A 89 -10.12 -6.48 9.28
N ILE A 90 -9.72 -5.76 8.23
CA ILE A 90 -8.31 -5.40 8.03
C ILE A 90 -7.79 -4.60 9.23
N SER A 91 -6.50 -4.74 9.54
CA SER A 91 -5.85 -3.93 10.58
C SER A 91 -6.09 -2.43 10.36
N GLY A 92 -6.16 -1.65 11.45
CA GLY A 92 -6.29 -0.19 11.37
C GLY A 92 -5.21 0.46 10.50
N GLN A 93 -3.97 -0.03 10.62
CA GLN A 93 -2.84 0.47 9.83
C GLN A 93 -3.03 0.24 8.33
N MET A 94 -3.54 -0.93 7.92
CA MET A 94 -3.90 -1.20 6.52
C MET A 94 -5.04 -0.31 6.05
N LYS A 95 -6.04 -0.04 6.91
CA LYS A 95 -7.15 0.87 6.57
C LYS A 95 -6.68 2.29 6.25
N LEU A 96 -5.67 2.80 6.97
CA LEU A 96 -5.07 4.10 6.67
C LEU A 96 -4.51 4.15 5.24
N LEU A 97 -3.80 3.11 4.81
CA LEU A 97 -3.28 3.01 3.44
C LEU A 97 -4.42 2.93 2.42
N VAL A 98 -5.40 2.04 2.64
CA VAL A 98 -6.53 1.86 1.72
C VAL A 98 -7.29 3.18 1.52
N ASP A 99 -7.50 3.96 2.58
CA ASP A 99 -8.17 5.27 2.46
C ASP A 99 -7.35 6.28 1.67
N ARG A 100 -6.02 6.22 1.80
CA ARG A 100 -5.09 7.05 1.03
C ARG A 100 -5.04 6.64 -0.45
N MET A 101 -5.30 5.38 -0.77
CA MET A 101 -5.34 4.89 -2.16
C MET A 101 -6.52 5.43 -2.98
N TYR A 102 -7.46 6.18 -2.40
CA TYR A 102 -8.52 6.86 -3.16
C TYR A 102 -7.99 7.74 -4.31
N LEU A 103 -6.79 8.31 -4.16
CA LEU A 103 -6.11 9.03 -5.26
C LEU A 103 -5.90 8.16 -6.51
N CYS A 104 -5.69 6.85 -6.35
CA CYS A 104 -5.47 5.93 -7.45
C CYS A 104 -6.75 5.72 -8.28
N GLU A 105 -7.92 5.73 -7.64
CA GLU A 105 -9.21 5.69 -8.35
C GLU A 105 -9.42 6.96 -9.18
N SER A 106 -9.09 8.13 -8.60
CA SER A 106 -9.19 9.40 -9.33
C SER A 106 -8.35 9.43 -10.61
N SER A 107 -7.17 8.79 -10.61
CA SER A 107 -6.31 8.72 -11.81
C SER A 107 -6.83 7.81 -12.92
N ARG A 108 -7.78 6.91 -12.64
CA ARG A 108 -8.30 5.96 -13.62
C ARG A 108 -9.57 6.46 -14.34
N GLY A 109 -9.95 7.72 -14.13
CA GLY A 109 -11.10 8.35 -14.78
C GLY A 109 -12.45 7.72 -14.40
N ARG A 110 -12.52 6.99 -13.28
CA ARG A 110 -13.75 6.37 -12.78
C ARG A 110 -14.37 7.22 -11.67
N ILE A 111 -14.91 8.38 -12.04
CA ILE A 111 -15.96 9.08 -11.30
C ILE A 111 -16.80 9.87 -12.29
#